data_AF-W7XLT6-F1
#
_entry.id   AF-W7XLT6-F1
#
_cell.length_a   1.000
_cell.length_b   1.000
_cell.length_c   1.000
_cell.angle_alpha   90.00
_cell.angle_beta   90.00
_cell.angle_gamma   90.00
#
_symmetry.space_group_name_H-M   'P 1'
#
loop_
_entity.id
_entity.type
_entity.pdbx_description
1 polymer ?
#
loop_
_entity_poly.entity_id
_entity_poly.type
_entity_poly.pdbx_seq_one_letter_code
_entity_poly.pdbx_strand_id
1 'polypeptide(L)'
;CPTAPTAPGTLTWQIGSVPGQCAINSCPAAGTSSGITGASDLFCKSCPGTPNGQVQAIYANFAQNACVAASASCSNTRTPNTWNNADCLICHGTSAKYAKGDGSDCQATPPGADVTCSTNACTSCPTAPTAPGTLTWQIGSVPGQCAINSCPAAGTSSGITGASDLFCKSCPGTPNGQVQAIYANFAQNACVAASASCSNTRTPNTWNNADCLICHGTSAKYAKGDGSDCQATPPGADVTCSTNACTSCPTAPTAPGTLTWQIGSVPGQCAINSCPAAGTSSGITGASDLFCKSCPGTPNGQVQAIYANFAQNACVAASASCSNTRTPNTWNNADCLICHGTSAKYAKGDGSDCQATPPGADVTCSTNACTSCPTAPTAPGTLT
;
A
#
# COMPACT_ATOMS: atom_id res chain seq x y z
N CYS A 1 -1.64 -6.24 64.99
CA CYS A 1 -0.83 -5.89 63.80
C CYS A 1 -0.64 -7.14 62.95
N PRO A 2 -0.54 -7.06 61.61
CA PRO A 2 -0.21 -8.20 60.76
C PRO A 2 1.25 -8.65 61.00
N THR A 3 1.69 -9.74 60.36
CA THR A 3 3.10 -10.17 60.39
C THR A 3 4.01 -9.06 59.84
N ALA A 4 5.16 -8.83 60.47
CA ALA A 4 6.14 -7.86 59.98
C ALA A 4 6.83 -8.38 58.70
N PRO A 5 7.18 -7.49 57.74
CA PRO A 5 7.97 -7.88 56.58
C PRO A 5 9.37 -8.33 56.99
N THR A 6 10.01 -9.12 56.13
CA THR A 6 11.42 -9.49 56.33
C THR A 6 12.29 -8.40 55.72
N ALA A 7 13.27 -7.91 56.47
CA ALA A 7 14.24 -6.91 56.00
C ALA A 7 15.62 -7.18 56.62
N PRO A 8 16.69 -6.53 56.15
CA PRO A 8 17.98 -6.51 56.84
C PRO A 8 17.85 -5.82 58.20
N GLY A 9 17.60 -6.60 59.26
CA GLY A 9 17.32 -6.14 60.62
C GLY A 9 16.01 -6.72 61.18
N THR A 10 15.89 -6.79 62.50
CA THR A 10 14.65 -7.28 63.16
C THR A 10 13.59 -6.18 63.18
N LEU A 11 12.69 -6.20 62.20
CA LEU A 11 11.48 -5.38 62.19
C LEU A 11 10.42 -6.02 63.08
N THR A 12 9.93 -5.30 64.08
CA THR A 12 8.80 -5.74 64.90
C THR A 12 7.72 -4.67 64.93
N TRP A 13 6.47 -5.11 64.86
CA TRP A 13 5.32 -4.25 65.11
C TRP A 13 5.22 -3.97 66.61
N GLN A 14 5.02 -2.70 66.95
CA GLN A 14 4.67 -2.21 68.27
C GLN A 14 3.31 -1.51 68.23
N ILE A 15 2.67 -1.39 69.40
CA ILE A 15 1.43 -0.61 69.55
C ILE A 15 1.77 0.85 69.24
N GLY A 16 1.03 1.44 68.30
CA GLY A 16 1.21 2.83 67.92
C GLY A 16 0.78 3.79 69.03
N SER A 17 1.20 5.07 68.91
CA SER A 17 0.82 6.13 69.86
C SER A 17 -0.68 6.47 69.84
N VAL A 18 -1.40 6.02 68.82
CA VAL A 18 -2.86 6.18 68.69
C VAL A 18 -3.53 4.82 68.93
N PRO A 19 -4.58 4.74 69.78
CA PRO A 19 -5.33 3.51 69.99
C PRO A 19 -5.79 2.87 68.68
N GLY A 20 -5.52 1.57 68.53
CA GLY A 20 -5.86 0.81 67.33
C GLY A 20 -4.86 0.90 66.17
N GLN A 21 -3.76 1.66 66.32
CA GLN A 21 -2.70 1.73 65.30
C GLN A 21 -1.49 0.86 65.67
N CYS A 22 -0.72 0.51 64.63
CA CYS A 22 0.52 -0.24 64.73
C CYS A 22 1.65 0.59 64.13
N ALA A 23 2.81 0.57 64.75
CA ALA A 23 4.03 1.20 64.22
C ALA A 23 5.16 0.18 64.17
N ILE A 24 6.09 0.32 63.23
CA ILE A 24 7.33 -0.44 63.19
C ILE A 24 8.34 0.18 64.17
N ASN A 25 9.07 -0.67 64.90
CA ASN A 25 10.08 -0.27 65.89
C ASN A 25 11.21 0.62 65.33
N SER A 26 11.63 0.36 64.10
CA SER A 26 12.66 1.15 63.42
C SER A 26 12.51 1.05 61.90
N CYS A 27 12.36 2.19 61.22
CA CYS A 27 12.31 2.22 59.77
C CYS A 27 13.74 2.18 59.18
N PRO A 28 13.98 1.41 58.09
CA PRO A 28 15.24 1.47 57.37
C PRO A 28 15.52 2.90 56.88
N ALA A 29 16.77 3.35 56.98
CA ALA A 29 17.17 4.74 56.68
C ALA A 29 16.84 5.22 55.26
N ALA A 30 16.55 4.30 54.32
CA ALA A 30 16.15 4.64 52.96
C ALA A 30 14.64 4.50 52.69
N GLY A 31 13.85 3.86 53.57
CA GLY A 31 12.42 3.56 53.36
C GLY A 31 12.05 2.80 52.06
N THR A 32 13.03 2.48 51.22
CA THR A 32 12.92 1.81 49.92
C THR A 32 14.06 0.79 49.74
N SER A 33 14.64 0.31 50.83
CA SER A 33 15.85 -0.53 50.80
C SER A 33 15.62 -1.81 50.00
N SER A 34 16.51 -2.07 49.03
CA SER A 34 16.67 -3.37 48.39
C SER A 34 16.81 -4.46 49.47
N GLY A 35 15.95 -5.48 49.43
CA GLY A 35 15.99 -6.62 50.36
C GLY A 35 14.80 -6.72 51.33
N ILE A 36 13.81 -5.84 51.23
CA ILE A 36 12.52 -6.05 51.90
C ILE A 36 11.73 -7.13 51.14
N THR A 37 11.08 -8.05 51.85
CA THR A 37 10.09 -8.97 51.29
C THR A 37 8.84 -9.01 52.19
N GLY A 38 7.66 -9.04 51.58
CA GLY A 38 6.38 -8.98 52.30
C GLY A 38 5.95 -7.56 52.70
N ALA A 39 6.44 -6.52 52.02
CA ALA A 39 5.97 -5.14 52.22
C ALA A 39 4.46 -5.05 52.04
N SER A 40 3.79 -4.31 52.92
CA SER A 40 2.35 -4.02 52.87
C SER A 40 2.12 -2.51 52.94
N ASP A 41 0.95 -2.04 52.51
CA ASP A 41 0.58 -0.62 52.64
C ASP A 41 0.66 -0.14 54.09
N LEU A 42 0.35 -1.00 55.06
CA LEU A 42 0.48 -0.66 56.48
C LEU A 42 1.95 -0.44 56.86
N PHE A 43 2.85 -1.31 56.37
CA PHE A 43 4.29 -1.13 56.56
C PHE A 43 4.78 0.17 55.90
N CYS A 44 4.41 0.42 54.64
CA CYS A 44 4.84 1.61 53.91
C CYS A 44 4.28 2.91 54.48
N LYS A 45 3.09 2.89 55.10
CA LYS A 45 2.57 4.03 55.88
C LYS A 45 3.31 4.22 57.21
N SER A 46 3.73 3.13 57.86
CA SER A 46 4.52 3.22 59.09
C SER A 46 5.96 3.67 58.84
N CYS A 47 6.52 3.35 57.67
CA CYS A 47 7.87 3.66 57.26
C CYS A 47 7.87 4.28 55.85
N PRO A 48 7.32 5.49 55.68
CA PRO A 48 7.25 6.13 54.39
C PRO A 48 8.66 6.41 53.89
N GLY A 49 9.02 5.82 52.75
CA GLY A 49 10.23 6.20 52.04
C GLY A 49 10.09 7.57 51.38
N THR A 50 11.20 8.21 51.08
CA THR A 50 11.25 9.42 50.25
C THR A 50 12.21 9.19 49.09
N PRO A 51 11.82 8.37 48.08
CA PRO A 51 12.73 7.93 47.02
C PRO A 51 13.47 9.08 46.31
N ASN A 52 12.88 10.29 46.30
CA ASN A 52 13.47 11.50 45.72
C ASN A 52 13.27 12.76 46.62
N GLY A 53 13.09 12.59 47.93
CA GLY A 53 12.99 13.71 48.89
C GLY A 53 11.71 14.58 48.82
N GLN A 54 10.80 14.35 47.86
CA GLN A 54 9.62 15.21 47.67
C GLN A 54 8.26 14.51 47.83
N VAL A 55 8.16 13.19 47.64
CA VAL A 55 6.90 12.45 47.73
C VAL A 55 7.06 11.23 48.63
N GLN A 56 6.14 11.05 49.58
CA GLN A 56 6.13 9.91 50.47
C GLN A 56 5.69 8.64 49.73
N ALA A 57 6.52 7.61 49.82
CA ALA A 57 6.25 6.27 49.29
C ALA A 57 5.47 5.45 50.34
N ILE A 58 4.14 5.55 50.30
CA ILE A 58 3.24 5.00 51.33
C ILE A 58 2.51 3.72 50.92
N TYR A 59 2.70 3.24 49.70
CA TYR A 59 2.04 2.03 49.17
C TYR A 59 3.06 0.95 48.87
N ALA A 60 2.74 -0.32 49.13
CA ALA A 60 3.62 -1.43 48.75
C ALA A 60 3.41 -1.78 47.28
N ASN A 61 4.48 -2.08 46.54
CA ASN A 61 4.36 -2.57 45.16
C ASN A 61 3.85 -4.04 45.11
N PHE A 62 3.49 -4.53 43.91
CA PHE A 62 2.96 -5.90 43.76
C PHE A 62 3.97 -6.99 44.12
N ALA A 63 5.27 -6.73 43.90
CA ALA A 63 6.34 -7.64 44.27
C ALA A 63 6.57 -7.69 45.80
N GLN A 64 5.87 -6.84 46.58
CA GLN A 64 5.99 -6.70 48.03
C GLN A 64 7.44 -6.51 48.49
N ASN A 65 8.25 -5.84 47.66
CA ASN A 65 9.68 -5.67 47.91
C ASN A 65 10.12 -4.21 48.00
N ALA A 66 9.20 -3.27 47.77
CA ALA A 66 9.45 -1.85 47.90
C ALA A 66 8.18 -1.07 48.28
N CYS A 67 8.39 0.06 48.95
CA CYS A 67 7.38 1.10 49.11
C CYS A 67 7.49 2.10 47.96
N VAL A 68 6.36 2.54 47.43
CA VAL A 68 6.26 3.35 46.23
C VAL A 68 5.33 4.54 46.38
N ALA A 69 5.65 5.60 45.65
CA ALA A 69 4.91 6.86 45.59
C ALA A 69 3.85 6.81 44.47
N ALA A 70 2.94 5.84 44.54
CA ALA A 70 1.78 5.77 43.65
C ALA A 70 0.69 6.77 44.11
N SER A 71 -0.19 7.18 43.19
CA SER A 71 -1.32 8.07 43.50
C SER A 71 -2.41 7.40 44.34
N ALA A 72 -2.44 6.06 44.35
CA ALA A 72 -3.33 5.21 45.13
C ALA A 72 -2.64 3.88 45.47
N SER A 73 -3.30 3.04 46.29
CA SER A 73 -2.79 1.70 46.62
C SER A 73 -2.49 0.89 45.36
N CYS A 74 -1.39 0.13 45.39
CA CYS A 74 -1.10 -0.88 44.37
C CYS A 74 -1.80 -2.21 44.66
N SER A 75 -2.59 -2.33 45.73
CA SER A 75 -3.29 -3.57 46.07
C SER A 75 -4.65 -3.69 45.36
N ASN A 76 -5.29 -4.85 45.50
CA ASN A 76 -6.65 -5.09 45.02
C ASN A 76 -7.72 -4.21 45.70
N THR A 77 -7.35 -3.39 46.69
CA THR A 77 -8.24 -2.42 47.34
C THR A 77 -8.25 -1.05 46.66
N ARG A 78 -7.44 -0.87 45.61
CA ARG A 78 -7.46 0.33 44.77
C ARG A 78 -8.87 0.57 44.24
N THR A 79 -9.31 1.83 44.26
CA THR A 79 -10.58 2.22 43.62
C THR A 79 -10.55 1.79 42.15
N PRO A 80 -11.56 1.05 41.67
CA PRO A 80 -11.63 0.61 40.28
C PRO A 80 -11.50 1.78 39.31
N ASN A 81 -10.92 1.54 38.13
CA ASN A 81 -10.83 2.52 37.04
C ASN A 81 -10.00 3.77 37.36
N THR A 82 -8.98 3.63 38.20
CA THR A 82 -8.08 4.74 38.59
C THR A 82 -6.62 4.51 38.23
N TRP A 83 -6.28 3.39 37.57
CA TRP A 83 -4.91 3.15 37.13
C TRP A 83 -4.51 4.15 36.03
N ASN A 84 -3.26 4.62 36.11
CA ASN A 84 -2.61 5.38 35.05
C ASN A 84 -1.21 4.79 34.80
N ASN A 85 -0.55 5.21 33.71
CA ASN A 85 0.75 4.65 33.34
C ASN A 85 1.84 4.84 34.40
N ALA A 86 1.83 5.95 35.13
CA ALA A 86 2.79 6.20 36.20
C ALA A 86 2.59 5.19 37.34
N ASP A 87 1.34 4.99 37.77
CA ASP A 87 1.01 4.02 38.80
C ASP A 87 1.31 2.59 38.36
N CYS A 88 1.00 2.22 37.11
CA CYS A 88 1.31 0.90 36.59
C CYS A 88 2.82 0.62 36.59
N LEU A 89 3.63 1.55 36.07
CA LEU A 89 5.08 1.43 36.08
C LEU A 89 5.64 1.34 37.51
N ILE A 90 5.10 2.13 38.43
CA ILE A 90 5.58 2.18 39.81
C ILE A 90 5.16 0.92 40.59
N CYS A 91 3.92 0.46 40.43
CA CYS A 91 3.36 -0.66 41.18
C CYS A 91 3.78 -2.03 40.64
N HIS A 92 3.95 -2.17 39.31
CA HIS A 92 4.27 -3.44 38.65
C HIS A 92 5.66 -3.48 37.99
N GLY A 93 6.39 -2.36 37.96
CA GLY A 93 7.64 -2.27 37.22
C GLY A 93 7.44 -2.49 35.73
N THR A 94 8.41 -3.13 35.08
CA THR A 94 8.35 -3.42 33.64
C THR A 94 7.41 -4.56 33.27
N SER A 95 6.86 -5.29 34.24
CA SER A 95 5.95 -6.41 33.98
C SER A 95 4.56 -5.96 33.49
N ALA A 96 4.10 -4.78 33.93
CA ALA A 96 2.82 -4.20 33.52
C ALA A 96 2.85 -2.66 33.70
N LYS A 97 3.53 -1.96 32.78
CA LYS A 97 3.81 -0.51 32.93
C LYS A 97 2.77 0.42 32.30
N TYR A 98 1.75 -0.10 31.64
CA TYR A 98 0.72 0.70 30.98
C TYR A 98 -0.65 0.43 31.60
N ALA A 99 -1.44 1.47 31.84
CA ALA A 99 -2.83 1.28 32.24
C ALA A 99 -3.67 0.87 31.02
N LYS A 100 -4.71 0.04 31.25
CA LYS A 100 -5.80 -0.13 30.29
C LYS A 100 -6.52 1.21 30.10
N GLY A 101 -7.21 1.36 28.96
CA GLY A 101 -7.88 2.63 28.62
C GLY A 101 -8.93 3.07 29.65
N ASP A 102 -9.69 2.12 30.20
CA ASP A 102 -10.64 2.38 31.28
C ASP A 102 -10.02 2.53 32.67
N GLY A 103 -8.69 2.43 32.79
CA GLY A 103 -7.97 2.47 34.07
C GLY A 103 -8.28 1.30 35.00
N SER A 104 -8.91 0.22 34.51
CA SER A 104 -9.33 -0.93 35.34
C SER A 104 -8.16 -1.75 35.86
N ASP A 105 -7.03 -1.75 35.13
CA ASP A 105 -5.89 -2.63 35.38
C ASP A 105 -4.64 -2.15 34.63
N CYS A 106 -3.51 -2.81 34.87
CA CYS A 106 -2.24 -2.61 34.18
C CYS A 106 -1.95 -3.72 33.16
N GLN A 107 -1.18 -3.40 32.13
CA GLN A 107 -0.77 -4.31 31.07
C GLN A 107 0.69 -4.07 30.66
N ALA A 108 1.32 -5.11 30.12
CA ALA A 108 2.75 -5.12 29.76
C ALA A 108 3.06 -4.25 28.54
N THR A 109 2.13 -4.18 27.60
CA THR A 109 2.28 -3.50 26.32
C THR A 109 1.36 -2.28 26.23
N PRO A 110 1.77 -1.24 25.48
CA PRO A 110 0.92 -0.06 25.33
C PRO A 110 -0.35 -0.43 24.54
N PRO A 111 -1.51 0.07 24.96
CA PRO A 111 -2.71 -0.04 24.16
C PRO A 111 -2.54 0.71 22.84
N GLY A 112 -3.32 0.34 21.84
CA GLY A 112 -3.44 1.10 20.60
C GLY A 112 -4.06 2.47 20.80
N ALA A 113 -4.08 3.26 19.73
CA ALA A 113 -4.84 4.48 19.67
C ALA A 113 -6.35 4.20 19.78
N ASP A 114 -7.05 5.14 20.40
CA ASP A 114 -8.49 5.08 20.54
C ASP A 114 -9.17 5.29 19.18
N VAL A 115 -10.17 4.46 18.90
CA VAL A 115 -10.96 4.49 17.68
C VAL A 115 -12.45 4.29 18.00
N THR A 116 -13.31 4.88 17.19
CA THR A 116 -14.76 4.71 17.30
C THR A 116 -15.22 3.49 16.53
N CYS A 117 -15.84 2.53 17.22
CA CYS A 117 -16.51 1.38 16.60
C CYS A 117 -17.93 1.75 16.15
N SER A 118 -18.68 0.80 15.58
CA SER A 118 -20.06 1.06 15.10
C SER A 118 -21.00 1.50 16.22
N THR A 119 -20.70 1.12 17.46
CA THR A 119 -21.34 1.63 18.69
C THR A 119 -20.28 1.94 19.75
N ASN A 120 -20.70 2.58 20.85
CA ASN A 120 -19.84 2.88 22.00
C ASN A 120 -19.37 1.63 22.77
N ALA A 121 -19.71 0.42 22.33
CA ALA A 121 -19.28 -0.83 22.92
C ALA A 121 -18.23 -1.52 22.04
N CYS A 122 -17.12 -1.94 22.64
CA CYS A 122 -16.00 -2.57 21.92
C CYS A 122 -16.31 -3.98 21.37
N THR A 123 -17.44 -4.56 21.77
CA THR A 123 -18.01 -5.77 21.18
C THR A 123 -18.57 -5.55 19.77
N SER A 124 -18.80 -4.29 19.37
CA SER A 124 -19.30 -3.92 18.04
C SER A 124 -18.20 -3.59 17.03
N CYS A 125 -16.93 -3.66 17.46
CA CYS A 125 -15.79 -3.55 16.58
C CYS A 125 -15.69 -4.84 15.73
N PRO A 126 -15.10 -4.79 14.51
CA PRO A 126 -14.79 -5.99 13.75
C PRO A 126 -13.94 -6.95 14.59
N THR A 127 -14.06 -8.26 14.36
CA THR A 127 -13.21 -9.25 15.01
C THR A 127 -11.75 -8.83 14.94
N ALA A 128 -11.05 -8.83 16.09
CA ALA A 128 -9.65 -8.48 16.13
C ALA A 128 -8.85 -9.43 15.22
N PRO A 129 -7.82 -8.95 14.51
CA PRO A 129 -7.03 -9.80 13.62
C PRO A 129 -6.33 -10.91 14.41
N THR A 130 -6.02 -12.01 13.73
CA THR A 130 -5.10 -13.02 14.27
C THR A 130 -3.67 -12.51 14.07
N ALA A 131 -2.85 -12.54 15.11
CA ALA A 131 -1.43 -12.17 15.06
C ALA A 131 -0.61 -13.15 15.92
N PRO A 132 0.74 -13.07 15.93
CA PRO A 132 1.56 -13.69 16.96
C PRO A 132 1.28 -13.03 18.32
N GLY A 133 0.18 -13.43 18.97
CA GLY A 133 -0.35 -12.85 20.20
C GLY A 133 -1.88 -12.78 20.21
N THR A 134 -2.47 -12.69 21.40
CA THR A 134 -3.93 -12.53 21.55
C THR A 134 -4.29 -11.05 21.47
N LEU A 135 -4.74 -10.62 20.29
CA LEU A 135 -5.29 -9.28 20.09
C LEU A 135 -6.77 -9.25 20.46
N THR A 136 -7.15 -8.27 21.27
CA THR A 136 -8.55 -8.04 21.63
C THR A 136 -8.85 -6.55 21.64
N TRP A 137 -10.09 -6.20 21.32
CA TRP A 137 -10.60 -4.86 21.58
C TRP A 137 -10.85 -4.68 23.07
N GLN A 138 -10.46 -3.54 23.60
CA GLN A 138 -10.74 -3.10 24.96
C GLN A 138 -11.25 -1.66 24.96
N ILE A 139 -11.82 -1.24 26.08
CA ILE A 139 -12.26 0.14 26.27
C ILE A 139 -11.03 1.05 26.18
N GLY A 140 -11.14 2.08 25.34
CA GLY A 140 -10.11 3.09 25.10
C GLY A 140 -9.98 4.09 26.26
N SER A 141 -8.99 4.97 26.17
CA SER A 141 -8.78 6.04 27.15
C SER A 141 -9.83 7.15 27.06
N VAL A 142 -10.41 7.33 25.87
CA VAL A 142 -11.52 8.23 25.63
C VAL A 142 -12.85 7.49 25.82
N PRO A 143 -13.79 8.02 26.65
CA PRO A 143 -15.10 7.42 26.85
C PRO A 143 -15.85 7.14 25.55
N GLY A 144 -16.33 5.89 25.40
CA GLY A 144 -17.06 5.44 24.21
C GLY A 144 -16.18 5.05 23.02
N GLN A 145 -14.85 5.10 23.15
CA GLN A 145 -13.91 4.61 22.15
C GLN A 145 -13.26 3.29 22.59
N CYS A 146 -12.62 2.63 21.63
CA CYS A 146 -11.99 1.34 21.81
C CYS A 146 -10.54 1.38 21.32
N ALA A 147 -9.71 0.55 21.91
CA ALA A 147 -8.32 0.37 21.50
C ALA A 147 -8.00 -1.13 21.42
N ILE A 148 -7.03 -1.50 20.60
CA ILE A 148 -6.44 -2.84 20.64
C ILE A 148 -5.56 -2.95 21.89
N ASN A 149 -5.70 -4.04 22.63
CA ASN A 149 -4.99 -4.28 23.88
C ASN A 149 -3.46 -4.18 23.75
N SER A 150 -2.90 -4.62 22.63
CA SER A 150 -1.46 -4.67 22.42
C SER A 150 -1.10 -4.56 20.94
N CYS A 151 -0.67 -3.39 20.50
CA CYS A 151 -0.23 -3.25 19.11
C CYS A 151 1.12 -3.96 18.86
N PRO A 152 1.27 -4.70 17.74
CA PRO A 152 2.55 -5.28 17.36
C PRO A 152 3.63 -4.21 17.18
N ALA A 153 4.84 -4.45 17.70
CA ALA A 153 5.95 -3.47 17.70
C ALA A 153 6.39 -3.01 16.30
N ALA A 154 6.21 -3.85 15.28
CA ALA A 154 6.53 -3.53 13.89
C ALA A 154 5.39 -2.85 13.14
N GLY A 155 4.23 -2.67 13.80
CA GLY A 155 3.06 -2.05 13.21
C GLY A 155 2.88 -2.47 11.75
N THR A 156 2.57 -3.76 11.53
CA THR A 156 1.67 -4.22 10.44
C THR A 156 2.20 -5.13 9.32
N SER A 157 3.33 -5.84 9.44
CA SER A 157 3.83 -6.62 8.27
C SER A 157 4.17 -8.11 8.47
N SER A 158 4.12 -8.68 9.67
CA SER A 158 4.39 -10.11 9.84
C SER A 158 3.35 -10.85 10.68
N GLY A 159 2.63 -11.78 10.04
CA GLY A 159 1.77 -12.77 10.71
C GLY A 159 0.36 -12.32 11.06
N ILE A 160 -0.07 -11.14 10.60
CA ILE A 160 -1.45 -10.67 10.80
C ILE A 160 -2.35 -11.28 9.73
N THR A 161 -3.55 -11.73 10.12
CA THR A 161 -4.64 -12.10 9.20
C THR A 161 -5.96 -11.54 9.71
N GLY A 162 -6.77 -10.98 8.81
CA GLY A 162 -8.03 -10.31 9.14
C GLY A 162 -7.87 -8.85 9.59
N ALA A 163 -6.82 -8.16 9.14
CA ALA A 163 -6.64 -6.72 9.37
C ALA A 163 -7.83 -5.92 8.79
N SER A 164 -8.30 -4.93 9.54
CA SER A 164 -9.31 -3.96 9.12
C SER A 164 -8.79 -2.53 9.26
N ASP A 165 -9.37 -1.57 8.53
CA ASP A 165 -9.02 -0.15 8.68
C ASP A 165 -9.13 0.32 10.14
N LEU A 166 -10.11 -0.20 10.88
CA LEU A 166 -10.29 0.15 12.29
C LEU A 166 -9.14 -0.37 13.16
N PHE A 167 -8.73 -1.62 12.93
CA PHE A 167 -7.52 -2.17 13.56
C PHE A 167 -6.28 -1.34 13.19
N CYS A 168 -6.12 -0.98 11.92
CA CYS A 168 -4.98 -0.21 11.42
C CYS A 168 -4.94 1.22 11.99
N LYS A 169 -6.10 1.83 12.27
CA LYS A 169 -6.17 3.11 12.98
C LYS A 169 -5.81 3.00 14.45
N SER A 170 -6.17 1.89 15.10
CA SER A 170 -5.79 1.66 16.50
C SER A 170 -4.33 1.25 16.63
N CYS A 171 -3.81 0.47 15.69
CA CYS A 171 -2.41 0.06 15.62
C CYS A 171 -1.74 0.57 14.34
N PRO A 172 -1.56 1.89 14.19
CA PRO A 172 -0.95 2.46 13.00
C PRO A 172 0.47 1.97 12.87
N GLY A 173 0.77 1.38 11.71
CA GLY A 173 2.13 1.12 11.33
C GLY A 173 2.90 2.40 11.04
N THR A 174 4.22 2.33 11.11
CA THR A 174 5.09 3.41 10.59
C THR A 174 6.17 2.80 9.69
N PRO A 175 5.80 2.32 8.48
CA PRO A 175 6.72 1.56 7.62
C PRO A 175 8.05 2.27 7.36
N ASN A 176 8.10 3.61 7.43
CA ASN A 176 9.30 4.43 7.28
C ASN A 176 9.32 5.66 8.23
N GLY A 177 8.67 5.59 9.39
CA GLY A 177 8.69 6.65 10.41
C GLY A 177 7.99 7.99 10.06
N GLN A 178 7.51 8.19 8.82
CA GLN A 178 6.92 9.47 8.38
C GLN A 178 5.43 9.43 8.07
N VAL A 179 4.87 8.27 7.69
CA VAL A 179 3.45 8.15 7.32
C VAL A 179 2.82 6.99 8.08
N GLN A 180 1.70 7.27 8.75
CA GLN A 180 0.96 6.26 9.48
C GLN A 180 0.24 5.31 8.52
N ALA A 181 0.42 4.02 8.72
CA ALA A 181 -0.25 2.96 7.96
C ALA A 181 -1.58 2.62 8.61
N ILE A 182 -2.63 3.36 8.24
CA ILE A 182 -3.96 3.33 8.88
C ILE A 182 -5.03 2.59 8.09
N TYR A 183 -4.71 2.02 6.93
CA TYR A 183 -5.65 1.28 6.08
C TYR A 183 -5.23 -0.17 5.97
N ALA A 184 -6.16 -1.12 6.02
CA ALA A 184 -5.84 -2.52 5.77
C ALA A 184 -5.65 -2.74 4.27
N ASN A 185 -4.66 -3.53 3.87
CA ASN A 185 -4.53 -3.94 2.48
C ASN A 185 -5.62 -4.95 2.07
N PHE A 186 -5.74 -5.23 0.78
CA PHE A 186 -6.81 -6.10 0.26
C PHE A 186 -6.68 -7.55 0.75
N ALA A 187 -5.45 -8.01 0.98
CA ALA A 187 -5.16 -9.33 1.55
C ALA A 187 -5.45 -9.42 3.06
N GLN A 188 -5.81 -8.31 3.72
CA GLN A 188 -6.07 -8.20 5.15
C GLN A 188 -4.94 -8.78 6.02
N ASN A 189 -3.70 -8.67 5.55
CA ASN A 189 -2.53 -9.20 6.24
C ASN A 189 -1.52 -8.11 6.63
N ALA A 190 -1.78 -6.87 6.23
CA ALA A 190 -1.00 -5.72 6.59
C ALA A 190 -1.85 -4.46 6.66
N CYS A 191 -1.36 -3.47 7.40
CA CYS A 191 -1.83 -2.09 7.29
C CYS A 191 -0.82 -1.29 6.49
N VAL A 192 -1.33 -0.34 5.73
CA VAL A 192 -0.58 0.34 4.71
C VAL A 192 -0.85 1.83 4.72
N ALA A 193 0.16 2.59 4.30
CA ALA A 193 0.14 4.04 4.18
C ALA A 193 -0.39 4.47 2.80
N ALA A 194 -1.57 3.97 2.43
CA ALA A 194 -2.27 4.41 1.23
C ALA A 194 -2.85 5.82 1.44
N SER A 195 -3.09 6.55 0.36
CA SER A 195 -3.70 7.90 0.41
C SER A 195 -5.18 7.88 0.82
N ALA A 196 -5.83 6.72 0.68
CA ALA A 196 -7.20 6.44 1.08
C ALA A 196 -7.36 4.95 1.41
N SER A 197 -8.54 4.56 1.91
CA SER A 197 -8.87 3.15 2.20
C SER A 197 -8.62 2.26 0.98
N CYS A 198 -8.09 1.06 1.23
CA CYS A 198 -7.97 0.01 0.21
C CYS A 198 -9.26 -0.83 0.06
N SER A 199 -10.30 -0.50 0.83
CA SER A 199 -11.58 -1.20 0.79
C SER A 199 -12.49 -0.67 -0.32
N ASN A 200 -13.61 -1.35 -0.54
CA ASN A 200 -14.63 -0.95 -1.51
C ASN A 200 -15.36 0.36 -1.13
N THR A 201 -15.08 0.95 0.04
CA THR A 201 -15.62 2.27 0.44
C THR A 201 -14.73 3.42 0.00
N ARG A 202 -13.62 3.15 -0.69
CA ARG A 202 -12.78 4.20 -1.28
C ARG A 202 -13.62 5.07 -2.22
N THR A 203 -13.40 6.38 -2.17
CA THR A 203 -14.02 7.31 -3.13
C THR A 203 -13.71 6.84 -4.56
N PRO A 204 -14.72 6.67 -5.42
CA PRO A 204 -14.49 6.25 -6.81
C PRO A 204 -13.52 7.17 -7.54
N ASN A 205 -12.77 6.62 -8.50
CA ASN A 205 -11.88 7.40 -9.38
C ASN A 205 -10.72 8.11 -8.65
N THR A 206 -10.23 7.52 -7.55
CA THR A 206 -9.11 8.08 -6.76
C THR A 206 -7.90 7.15 -6.67
N TRP A 207 -7.92 5.99 -7.32
CA TRP A 207 -6.77 5.09 -7.34
C TRP A 207 -5.61 5.69 -8.13
N ASN A 208 -4.40 5.50 -7.62
CA ASN A 208 -3.16 5.78 -8.34
C ASN A 208 -2.22 4.56 -8.22
N ASN A 209 -1.14 4.54 -8.99
CA ASN A 209 -0.22 3.40 -9.02
C ASN A 209 0.41 3.09 -7.65
N ALA A 210 0.70 4.13 -6.85
CA ALA A 210 1.26 3.93 -5.51
C ALA A 210 0.25 3.22 -4.60
N ASP A 211 -1.00 3.67 -4.59
CA ASP A 211 -2.08 3.04 -3.84
C ASP A 211 -2.37 1.62 -4.32
N CYS A 212 -2.39 1.39 -5.63
CA CYS A 212 -2.59 0.05 -6.17
C CYS A 212 -1.50 -0.93 -5.72
N LEU A 213 -0.23 -0.54 -5.86
CA LEU A 213 0.90 -1.34 -5.40
C LEU A 213 0.83 -1.60 -3.90
N ILE A 214 0.47 -0.60 -3.10
CA ILE A 214 0.44 -0.70 -1.65
C ILE A 214 -0.75 -1.55 -1.17
N CYS A 215 -1.94 -1.36 -1.74
CA CYS A 215 -3.17 -2.03 -1.34
C CYS A 215 -3.29 -3.46 -1.88
N HIS A 216 -2.83 -3.72 -3.11
CA HIS A 216 -2.98 -5.02 -3.78
C HIS A 216 -1.64 -5.77 -3.95
N GLY A 217 -0.51 -5.15 -3.64
CA GLY A 217 0.80 -5.73 -3.89
C GLY A 217 1.08 -5.88 -5.40
N THR A 218 1.77 -6.95 -5.77
CA THR A 218 2.10 -7.23 -7.17
C THR A 218 0.94 -7.78 -7.99
N SER A 219 -0.18 -8.14 -7.35
CA SER A 219 -1.35 -8.70 -8.02
C SER A 219 -2.11 -7.67 -8.87
N ALA A 220 -2.12 -6.40 -8.45
CA ALA A 220 -2.75 -5.30 -9.16
C ALA A 220 -2.06 -3.97 -8.83
N LYS A 221 -0.89 -3.71 -9.42
CA LYS A 221 -0.02 -2.58 -9.05
C LYS A 221 -0.22 -1.30 -9.85
N TYR A 222 -1.11 -1.29 -10.84
CA TYR A 222 -1.38 -0.14 -11.69
C TYR A 222 -2.81 0.32 -11.53
N ALA A 223 -3.05 1.62 -11.43
CA ALA A 223 -4.40 2.15 -11.51
C ALA A 223 -4.91 2.09 -12.96
N LYS A 224 -6.22 1.87 -13.13
CA LYS A 224 -6.90 2.14 -14.40
C LYS A 224 -6.79 3.63 -14.74
N GLY A 225 -6.91 3.98 -16.02
CA GLY A 225 -6.77 5.37 -16.47
C GLY A 225 -7.73 6.33 -15.78
N ASP A 226 -8.98 5.93 -15.56
CA ASP A 226 -9.98 6.70 -14.81
C ASP A 226 -9.81 6.67 -13.28
N GLY A 227 -8.82 5.93 -12.76
CA GLY A 227 -8.60 5.74 -11.32
C GLY A 227 -9.72 4.96 -10.62
N SER A 228 -10.59 4.28 -11.36
CA SER A 228 -11.75 3.56 -10.80
C SER A 228 -11.34 2.33 -9.99
N ASP A 229 -10.21 1.72 -10.33
CA ASP A 229 -9.77 0.43 -9.80
C ASP A 229 -8.28 0.19 -10.12
N CYS A 230 -7.74 -0.93 -9.64
CA CYS A 230 -6.40 -1.41 -9.91
C CYS A 230 -6.38 -2.57 -10.92
N GLN A 231 -5.27 -2.73 -11.61
CA GLN A 231 -5.01 -3.77 -12.61
C GLN A 231 -3.57 -4.28 -12.54
N ALA A 232 -3.36 -5.52 -12.97
CA ALA A 232 -2.08 -6.23 -12.90
C ALA A 232 -1.04 -5.69 -13.88
N THR A 233 -1.50 -5.23 -15.04
CA THR A 233 -0.66 -4.76 -16.16
C THR A 233 -0.83 -3.26 -16.35
N PRO A 234 0.20 -2.56 -16.85
CA PRO A 234 0.10 -1.13 -17.09
C PRO A 234 -0.88 -0.87 -18.25
N PRO A 235 -1.74 0.16 -18.13
CA PRO A 235 -2.54 0.61 -19.25
C PRO A 235 -1.64 1.13 -20.37
N GLY A 236 -2.17 1.12 -21.59
CA GLY A 236 -1.54 1.78 -22.72
C GLY A 236 -1.46 3.29 -22.56
N ALA A 237 -0.77 3.93 -23.49
CA ALA A 237 -0.80 5.38 -23.65
C ALA A 237 -2.20 5.86 -24.03
N ASP A 238 -2.53 7.07 -23.57
CA ASP A 238 -3.79 7.71 -23.89
C ASP A 238 -3.82 8.15 -25.37
N VAL A 239 -4.94 7.89 -26.02
CA VAL A 239 -5.20 8.25 -27.41
C VAL A 239 -6.61 8.83 -27.57
N THR A 240 -6.78 9.72 -28.55
CA THR A 240 -8.08 10.31 -28.87
C THR A 240 -8.82 9.44 -29.87
N CYS A 241 -10.02 8.99 -29.51
CA CYS A 241 -10.92 8.29 -30.41
C CYS A 241 -11.77 9.28 -31.24
N SER A 242 -12.64 8.77 -32.11
CA SER A 242 -13.48 9.64 -32.97
C SER A 242 -14.40 10.57 -32.18
N THR A 243 -14.75 10.17 -30.95
CA THR A 243 -15.41 11.01 -29.93
C THR A 243 -14.72 10.83 -28.57
N ASN A 244 -15.10 11.64 -27.59
CA ASN A 244 -14.59 11.56 -26.22
C ASN A 244 -15.04 10.29 -25.46
N ALA A 245 -15.81 9.39 -26.10
CA ALA A 245 -16.25 8.12 -25.51
C ALA A 245 -15.44 6.95 -26.06
N CYS A 246 -14.93 6.08 -25.19
CA CYS A 246 -14.11 4.93 -25.60
C CYS A 246 -14.88 3.85 -26.37
N THR A 247 -16.22 3.90 -26.33
CA THR A 247 -17.09 3.09 -27.20
C THR A 247 -17.01 3.47 -28.67
N SER A 248 -16.46 4.65 -28.99
CA SER A 248 -16.26 5.15 -30.36
C SER A 248 -14.89 4.80 -30.95
N CYS A 249 -14.02 4.18 -30.16
CA CYS A 249 -12.76 3.64 -30.67
C CYS A 249 -13.05 2.42 -31.55
N PRO A 250 -12.22 2.12 -32.57
CA PRO A 250 -12.32 0.88 -33.32
C PRO A 250 -12.34 -0.32 -32.37
N THR A 251 -13.01 -1.41 -32.76
CA THR A 251 -12.99 -2.66 -32.00
C THR A 251 -11.54 -3.02 -31.62
N ALA A 252 -11.31 -3.27 -30.33
CA ALA A 252 -9.98 -3.64 -29.88
C ALA A 252 -9.52 -4.91 -30.62
N PRO A 253 -8.24 -5.01 -31.01
CA PRO A 253 -7.74 -6.19 -31.70
C PRO A 253 -7.87 -7.44 -30.85
N THR A 254 -7.93 -8.59 -31.51
CA THR A 254 -7.83 -9.88 -30.82
C THR A 254 -6.35 -10.17 -30.58
N ALA A 255 -5.98 -10.57 -29.36
CA ALA A 255 -4.63 -10.99 -29.01
C ALA A 255 -4.71 -12.12 -27.98
N PRO A 256 -3.60 -12.78 -27.61
CA PRO A 256 -3.55 -13.62 -26.42
C PRO A 256 -3.86 -12.78 -25.17
N GLY A 257 -5.11 -12.81 -24.72
CA GLY A 257 -5.65 -12.00 -23.63
C GLY A 257 -6.89 -11.19 -24.04
N THR A 258 -7.58 -10.58 -23.07
CA THR A 258 -8.74 -9.72 -23.31
C THR A 258 -8.31 -8.26 -23.42
N LEU A 259 -8.11 -7.77 -24.64
CA LEU A 259 -7.85 -6.37 -24.92
C LEU A 259 -9.17 -5.60 -24.99
N THR A 260 -9.29 -4.53 -24.21
CA THR A 260 -10.45 -3.63 -24.26
C THR A 260 -9.99 -2.19 -24.18
N TRP A 261 -10.72 -1.30 -24.85
CA TRP A 261 -10.60 0.14 -24.59
C TRP A 261 -11.17 0.46 -23.22
N GLN A 262 -10.46 1.30 -22.48
CA GLN A 262 -10.89 1.88 -21.23
C GLN A 262 -10.65 3.39 -21.26
N ILE A 263 -11.26 4.10 -20.31
CA ILE A 263 -11.03 5.53 -20.12
C ILE A 263 -9.56 5.73 -19.74
N GLY A 264 -8.91 6.66 -20.44
CA GLY A 264 -7.51 7.02 -20.24
C GLY A 264 -7.29 7.89 -19.00
N SER A 265 -6.03 8.19 -18.71
CA SER A 265 -5.65 9.08 -17.61
C SER A 265 -5.96 10.56 -17.89
N VAL A 266 -6.01 10.93 -19.17
CA VAL A 266 -6.44 12.25 -19.63
C VAL A 266 -7.94 12.26 -19.93
N PRO A 267 -8.72 13.21 -19.37
CA PRO A 267 -10.16 13.32 -19.64
C PRO A 267 -10.48 13.36 -21.14
N GLY A 268 -11.40 12.49 -21.57
CA GLY A 268 -11.83 12.37 -22.97
C GLY A 268 -10.89 11.55 -23.87
N GLN A 269 -9.81 10.98 -23.32
CA GLN A 269 -8.95 10.04 -24.03
C GLN A 269 -9.20 8.60 -23.56
N CYS A 270 -8.68 7.66 -24.34
CA CYS A 270 -8.85 6.24 -24.12
C CYS A 270 -7.51 5.54 -24.15
N ALA A 271 -7.39 4.44 -23.42
CA ALA A 271 -6.21 3.59 -23.43
C ALA A 271 -6.64 2.12 -23.57
N ILE A 272 -5.75 1.28 -24.09
CA ILE A 272 -5.92 -0.17 -24.02
C ILE A 272 -5.63 -0.63 -22.58
N ASN A 273 -6.50 -1.48 -22.05
CA ASN A 273 -6.41 -1.97 -20.67
C ASN A 273 -5.07 -2.64 -20.33
N SER A 274 -4.47 -3.35 -21.29
CA SER A 274 -3.24 -4.08 -21.08
C SER A 274 -2.46 -4.22 -22.38
N CYS A 275 -1.39 -3.46 -22.56
CA CYS A 275 -0.55 -3.63 -23.74
C CYS A 275 0.24 -4.95 -23.70
N PRO A 276 0.28 -5.72 -24.80
CA PRO A 276 1.16 -6.87 -24.91
C PRO A 276 2.62 -6.43 -24.72
N ALA A 277 3.40 -7.19 -23.95
CA ALA A 277 4.79 -6.83 -23.60
C ALA A 277 5.71 -6.54 -24.79
N ALA A 278 5.38 -7.05 -25.99
CA ALA A 278 6.15 -6.80 -27.20
C ALA A 278 5.56 -5.69 -28.09
N GLY A 279 4.29 -5.28 -27.94
CA GLY A 279 3.54 -4.44 -28.91
C GLY A 279 3.53 -4.92 -30.37
N THR A 280 4.26 -6.00 -30.68
CA THR A 280 4.46 -6.62 -31.99
C THR A 280 4.29 -8.14 -31.92
N SER A 281 3.63 -8.63 -30.86
CA SER A 281 3.50 -10.06 -30.59
C SER A 281 2.71 -10.77 -31.71
N SER A 282 3.25 -11.91 -32.15
CA SER A 282 2.56 -12.88 -32.98
C SER A 282 1.21 -13.26 -32.36
N GLY A 283 0.13 -13.12 -33.11
CA GLY A 283 -1.23 -13.47 -32.66
C GLY A 283 -2.17 -12.28 -32.45
N ILE A 284 -1.71 -11.04 -32.68
CA ILE A 284 -2.61 -9.89 -32.82
C ILE A 284 -3.35 -9.99 -34.16
N THR A 285 -4.66 -9.75 -34.18
CA THR A 285 -5.45 -9.57 -35.40
C THR A 285 -6.39 -8.38 -35.26
N GLY A 286 -6.51 -7.57 -36.31
CA GLY A 286 -7.29 -6.33 -36.30
C GLY A 286 -6.57 -5.14 -35.67
N ALA A 287 -5.23 -5.12 -35.67
CA ALA A 287 -4.46 -3.97 -35.21
C ALA A 287 -4.81 -2.72 -36.03
N SER A 288 -4.92 -1.58 -35.35
CA SER A 288 -5.13 -0.26 -35.96
C SER A 288 -4.05 0.71 -35.50
N ASP A 289 -3.84 1.81 -36.24
CA ASP A 289 -2.93 2.87 -35.81
C ASP A 289 -3.30 3.41 -34.42
N LEU A 290 -4.59 3.45 -34.08
CA LEU A 290 -5.05 3.90 -32.77
C LEU A 290 -4.62 2.93 -31.66
N PHE A 291 -4.79 1.62 -31.90
CA PHE A 291 -4.27 0.58 -31.01
C PHE A 291 -2.75 0.70 -30.87
N CYS A 292 -2.01 0.85 -31.97
CA CYS A 292 -0.55 0.93 -31.96
C CYS A 292 -0.02 2.21 -31.30
N LYS A 293 -0.76 3.31 -31.34
CA LYS A 293 -0.44 4.52 -30.56
C LYS A 293 -0.67 4.31 -29.06
N SER A 294 -1.70 3.55 -28.68
CA SER A 294 -1.95 3.23 -27.26
C SER A 294 -0.97 2.18 -26.75
N CYS A 295 -0.62 1.20 -27.58
CA CYS A 295 0.33 0.13 -27.28
C CYS A 295 1.51 0.16 -28.24
N PRO A 296 2.36 1.21 -28.19
CA PRO A 296 3.51 1.29 -29.07
C PRO A 296 4.43 0.12 -28.79
N GLY A 297 4.66 -0.71 -29.80
CA GLY A 297 5.72 -1.71 -29.74
C GLY A 297 7.08 -1.04 -29.71
N THR A 298 8.08 -1.75 -29.19
CA THR A 298 9.49 -1.32 -29.26
C THR A 298 10.32 -2.42 -29.91
N PRO A 299 10.10 -2.73 -31.21
CA PRO A 299 10.74 -3.87 -31.87
C PRO A 299 12.27 -3.86 -31.77
N ASN A 300 12.90 -2.68 -31.62
CA ASN A 300 14.35 -2.51 -31.42
C ASN A 300 14.70 -1.58 -30.24
N GLY A 301 13.83 -1.47 -29.22
CA GLY A 301 14.11 -0.74 -27.98
C GLY A 301 14.22 0.79 -28.05
N GLN A 302 14.31 1.41 -29.24
CA GLN A 302 14.49 2.85 -29.40
C GLN A 302 13.41 3.56 -30.23
N VAL A 303 12.71 2.84 -31.12
CA VAL A 303 11.70 3.44 -32.00
C VAL A 303 10.33 2.87 -31.67
N GLN A 304 9.38 3.77 -31.41
CA GLN A 304 7.98 3.41 -31.13
C GLN A 304 7.29 2.97 -32.43
N ALA A 305 6.73 1.76 -32.39
CA ALA A 305 5.94 1.19 -33.45
C ALA A 305 4.48 1.62 -33.28
N ILE A 306 4.12 2.77 -33.86
CA ILE A 306 2.82 3.44 -33.65
C ILE A 306 1.82 3.25 -34.79
N TYR A 307 2.20 2.56 -35.86
CA TYR A 307 1.33 2.33 -37.02
C TYR A 307 1.02 0.85 -37.15
N ALA A 308 -0.21 0.48 -37.52
CA ALA A 308 -0.52 -0.92 -37.83
C ALA A 308 0.03 -1.27 -39.21
N ASN A 309 0.57 -2.47 -39.38
CA ASN A 309 0.94 -2.96 -40.71
C ASN A 309 -0.30 -3.28 -41.56
N PHE A 310 -0.10 -3.52 -42.86
CA PHE A 310 -1.21 -3.76 -43.80
C PHE A 310 -2.00 -5.03 -43.47
N ALA A 311 -1.32 -6.05 -42.93
CA ALA A 311 -1.93 -7.30 -42.47
C ALA A 311 -2.72 -7.16 -41.15
N GLN A 312 -2.67 -5.99 -40.50
CA GLN A 312 -3.33 -5.70 -39.22
C GLN A 312 -3.00 -6.71 -38.12
N ASN A 313 -1.77 -7.22 -38.12
CA ASN A 313 -1.31 -8.24 -37.18
C ASN A 313 -0.06 -7.84 -36.39
N ALA A 314 0.47 -6.64 -36.62
CA ALA A 314 1.58 -6.07 -35.87
C ALA A 314 1.55 -4.54 -35.91
N CYS A 315 2.11 -3.93 -34.86
CA CYS A 315 2.49 -2.53 -34.88
C CYS A 315 3.91 -2.38 -35.43
N VAL A 316 4.14 -1.34 -36.22
CA VAL A 316 5.39 -1.11 -36.93
C VAL A 316 5.88 0.32 -36.83
N ALA A 317 7.19 0.47 -36.87
CA ALA A 317 7.91 1.74 -36.80
C ALA A 317 8.13 2.34 -38.21
N ALA A 318 7.03 2.51 -38.96
CA ALA A 318 7.06 3.20 -40.25
C ALA A 318 7.15 4.73 -40.04
N SER A 319 7.60 5.46 -41.07
CA SER A 319 7.67 6.93 -41.04
C SER A 319 6.30 7.61 -41.11
N ALA A 320 5.27 6.89 -41.56
CA ALA A 320 3.88 7.31 -41.63
C ALA A 320 2.95 6.08 -41.55
N SER A 321 1.63 6.33 -41.49
CA SER A 321 0.60 5.27 -41.50
C SER A 321 0.80 4.30 -42.67
N CYS A 322 0.61 3.01 -42.43
CA CYS A 322 0.57 1.98 -43.49
C CYS A 322 -0.84 1.82 -44.10
N SER A 323 -1.81 2.63 -43.66
CA SER A 323 -3.17 2.58 -44.19
C SER A 323 -3.28 3.22 -45.58
N ASN A 324 -4.40 3.00 -46.24
CA ASN A 324 -4.77 3.67 -47.49
C ASN A 324 -4.97 5.19 -47.36
N THR A 325 -4.89 5.75 -46.15
CA THR A 325 -4.96 7.19 -45.90
C THR A 325 -3.58 7.86 -45.85
N ARG A 326 -2.49 7.11 -46.07
CA ARG A 326 -1.15 7.66 -46.17
C ARG A 326 -1.10 8.73 -47.27
N THR A 327 -0.42 9.83 -46.99
CA THR A 327 -0.21 10.90 -47.97
C THR A 327 0.44 10.31 -49.24
N PRO A 328 -0.13 10.53 -50.43
CA PRO A 328 0.44 10.02 -51.67
C PRO A 328 1.89 10.47 -51.88
N ASN A 329 2.69 9.68 -52.59
CA ASN A 329 4.07 10.00 -52.96
C ASN A 329 5.04 10.10 -51.76
N THR A 330 4.74 9.41 -50.66
CA THR A 330 5.58 9.39 -49.45
C THR A 330 6.14 8.01 -49.11
N TRP A 331 5.82 6.97 -49.89
CA TRP A 331 6.37 5.64 -49.67
C TRP A 331 7.87 5.61 -49.98
N ASN A 332 8.63 4.92 -49.13
CA ASN A 332 10.02 4.56 -49.39
C ASN A 332 10.20 3.06 -49.15
N ASN A 333 11.34 2.50 -49.58
CA ASN A 333 11.60 1.06 -49.47
C ASN A 333 11.56 0.55 -48.02
N ALA A 334 12.01 1.34 -47.05
CA ALA A 334 11.97 0.93 -45.64
C ALA A 334 10.52 0.80 -45.15
N ASP A 335 9.67 1.78 -45.45
CA ASP A 335 8.24 1.75 -45.12
C ASP A 335 7.52 0.62 -45.83
N CYS A 336 7.80 0.38 -47.11
CA CYS A 336 7.19 -0.72 -47.85
C CYS A 336 7.53 -2.07 -47.23
N LEU A 337 8.81 -2.33 -46.94
CA LEU A 337 9.24 -3.55 -46.28
C LEU A 337 8.58 -3.72 -44.90
N ILE A 338 8.46 -2.64 -44.13
CA ILE A 338 7.91 -2.68 -42.78
C ILE A 338 6.38 -2.85 -42.79
N CYS A 339 5.67 -2.15 -43.66
CA CYS A 339 4.20 -2.16 -43.74
C CYS A 339 3.64 -3.40 -44.46
N HIS A 340 4.30 -3.88 -45.50
CA HIS A 340 3.83 -5.00 -46.36
C HIS A 340 4.66 -6.28 -46.22
N GLY A 341 5.78 -6.23 -45.49
CA GLY A 341 6.70 -7.36 -45.41
C GLY A 341 7.35 -7.66 -46.76
N THR A 342 7.57 -8.95 -47.04
CA THR A 342 8.21 -9.41 -48.28
C THR A 342 7.28 -9.39 -49.49
N SER A 343 5.97 -9.19 -49.29
CA SER A 343 4.99 -9.18 -50.37
C SER A 343 5.11 -7.94 -51.29
N ALA A 344 5.53 -6.80 -50.73
CA ALA A 344 5.72 -5.54 -51.46
C ALA A 344 6.77 -4.66 -50.77
N LYS A 345 8.05 -5.01 -50.91
CA LYS A 345 9.15 -4.38 -50.16
C LYS A 345 9.79 -3.16 -50.83
N TYR A 346 9.34 -2.77 -52.02
CA TYR A 346 9.90 -1.63 -52.75
C TYR A 346 8.83 -0.57 -52.99
N ALA A 347 9.17 0.70 -52.83
CA ALA A 347 8.30 1.79 -53.25
C ALA A 347 8.31 1.89 -54.78
N LYS A 348 7.17 2.30 -55.38
CA LYS A 348 7.12 2.72 -56.78
C LYS A 348 8.00 3.96 -56.98
N GLY A 349 8.45 4.21 -58.21
CA GLY A 349 9.35 5.33 -58.52
C GLY A 349 8.78 6.71 -58.16
N ASP A 350 7.46 6.87 -58.16
CA ASP A 350 6.76 8.09 -57.74
C ASP A 350 6.42 8.12 -56.24
N GLY A 351 6.74 7.05 -55.49
CA GLY A 351 6.41 6.90 -54.08
C GLY A 351 4.91 6.75 -53.79
N SER A 352 4.07 6.52 -54.80
CA SER A 352 2.61 6.46 -54.67
C SER A 352 2.12 5.23 -53.89
N ASP A 353 2.89 4.15 -53.93
CA ASP A 353 2.51 2.83 -53.42
C ASP A 353 3.74 1.89 -53.33
N CYS A 354 3.54 0.68 -52.84
CA CYS A 354 4.54 -0.38 -52.76
C CYS A 354 4.36 -1.45 -53.84
N GLN A 355 5.44 -2.16 -54.16
CA GLN A 355 5.47 -3.23 -55.15
C GLN A 355 6.48 -4.33 -54.77
N ALA A 356 6.28 -5.52 -55.34
CA ALA A 356 7.09 -6.71 -55.05
C ALA A 356 8.48 -6.66 -55.72
N THR A 357 8.57 -6.01 -56.88
CA THR A 357 9.80 -5.89 -57.67
C THR A 357 10.44 -4.50 -57.52
N PRO A 358 11.78 -4.39 -57.60
CA PRO A 358 12.43 -3.09 -57.55
C PRO A 358 11.94 -2.22 -58.72
N PRO A 359 11.71 -0.91 -58.54
CA PRO A 359 11.52 -0.02 -59.67
C PRO A 359 12.74 -0.14 -60.60
N GLY A 360 12.48 -0.14 -61.92
CA GLY A 360 13.55 -0.10 -62.91
C GLY A 360 14.44 1.12 -62.70
N ALA A 361 15.71 1.03 -63.09
CA ALA A 361 16.61 2.17 -63.00
C ALA A 361 16.05 3.34 -63.80
N ASP A 362 16.10 4.55 -63.22
CA ASP A 362 15.74 5.77 -63.94
C ASP A 362 16.61 5.89 -65.19
N VAL A 363 15.96 5.98 -66.34
CA VAL A 363 16.64 6.24 -67.61
C VAL A 363 16.62 7.75 -67.85
N THR A 364 17.79 8.38 -67.85
CA THR A 364 17.92 9.78 -68.22
C THR A 364 17.62 9.92 -69.71
N CYS A 365 16.41 10.36 -70.07
CA CYS A 365 16.10 10.71 -71.45
C CYS A 365 16.81 12.04 -71.80
N SER A 366 17.39 12.13 -72.99
CA SER A 366 18.22 13.27 -73.44
C SER A 366 17.43 14.57 -73.64
N THR A 367 16.12 14.55 -73.41
CA THR A 367 15.20 15.67 -73.60
C THR A 367 14.20 15.71 -72.43
N ASN A 368 13.74 16.91 -72.06
CA ASN A 368 12.82 17.18 -70.94
C ASN A 368 11.39 16.60 -71.11
N ALA A 369 11.16 15.68 -72.07
CA ALA A 369 9.86 15.12 -72.34
C ALA A 369 9.95 13.58 -72.46
N CYS A 370 9.19 12.87 -71.62
CA CYS A 370 9.04 11.42 -71.67
C CYS A 370 8.39 10.92 -72.98
N THR A 371 7.95 11.81 -73.87
CA THR A 371 7.35 11.49 -75.17
C THR A 371 8.37 11.01 -76.21
N SER A 372 9.67 11.16 -75.96
CA SER A 372 10.74 10.73 -76.90
C SER A 372 11.68 9.67 -76.34
N CYS A 373 11.36 9.04 -75.21
CA CYS A 373 12.12 7.87 -74.78
C CYS A 373 11.91 6.74 -75.82
N PRO A 374 12.98 6.07 -76.29
CA PRO A 374 12.84 4.99 -77.27
C PRO A 374 11.87 3.94 -76.75
N THR A 375 10.97 3.48 -77.62
CA THR A 375 9.99 2.42 -77.31
C THR A 375 10.70 1.27 -76.59
N ALA A 376 10.16 0.89 -75.43
CA ALA A 376 10.70 -0.20 -74.61
C ALA A 376 11.02 -1.40 -75.51
N PRO A 377 12.24 -1.94 -75.48
CA PRO A 377 12.58 -3.09 -76.31
C PRO A 377 11.59 -4.20 -76.01
N THR A 378 10.94 -4.71 -77.05
CA THR A 378 9.99 -5.82 -76.95
C THR A 378 10.76 -7.04 -76.44
N ALA A 379 10.65 -7.33 -75.15
CA ALA A 379 11.26 -8.51 -74.57
C ALA A 379 10.53 -9.76 -75.10
N PRO A 380 11.25 -10.75 -75.68
CA PRO A 380 10.65 -12.02 -76.04
C PRO A 380 10.43 -12.83 -74.76
N GLY A 381 9.24 -12.72 -74.18
CA GLY A 381 8.84 -13.49 -73.01
C GLY A 381 7.99 -12.67 -72.06
N THR A 382 6.80 -13.18 -71.76
CA THR A 382 5.89 -12.67 -70.74
C THR A 382 6.61 -12.63 -69.39
N LEU A 383 6.94 -11.42 -68.95
CA LEU A 383 7.21 -11.14 -67.53
C LEU A 383 5.85 -11.11 -66.83
N THR A 384 5.54 -12.20 -66.12
CA THR A 384 4.38 -12.33 -65.23
C THR A 384 4.64 -11.72 -63.87
#